data_AF-A0A6V7JJP8-F1
#
_entry.id   AF-A0A6V7JJP8-F1
#
_cell.length_a   1.000
_cell.length_b   1.000
_cell.length_c   1.000
_cell.angle_alpha   90.00
_cell.angle_beta   90.00
_cell.angle_gamma   90.00
#
_symmetry.space_group_name_H-M   'P 1'
#
loop_
_entity.id
_entity.type
_entity.pdbx_description
1 polymer ?
#
loop_
_entity_poly.entity_id
_entity_poly.type
_entity_poly.pdbx_seq_one_letter_code
_entity_poly.pdbx_strand_id
1 'polypeptide(L)' 'VGGPIWLGPLHDQTFVRELLDNIETMKLGTKKRLIGVLSVVNEELDTPLYYVLDRL' A
#
# COMPACT_ATOMS: atom_id res chain seq x y z
N VAL A 1 23.23 4.06 -14.16
CA VAL A 1 22.02 3.57 -14.85
C VAL A 1 21.18 2.84 -13.80
N GLY A 2 19.95 3.28 -13.55
CA GLY A 2 18.99 2.50 -12.75
C GLY A 2 18.53 1.33 -13.60
N GLY A 3 18.77 0.09 -13.14
CA GLY A 3 18.65 -1.13 -13.93
C GLY A 3 17.21 -1.49 -14.34
N PRO A 4 16.97 -2.73 -14.80
CA PRO A 4 15.61 -3.18 -15.02
C PRO A 4 14.89 -3.23 -13.67
N ILE A 5 13.82 -2.45 -13.56
CA ILE A 5 12.93 -2.43 -12.39
C ILE A 5 11.55 -2.90 -12.81
N TRP A 6 10.78 -3.41 -11.86
CA TRP A 6 9.37 -3.69 -12.07
C TRP A 6 8.61 -2.36 -12.24
N LEU A 7 7.92 -2.22 -13.37
CA LEU A 7 7.12 -1.04 -13.71
C LEU A 7 5.61 -1.35 -13.75
N GLY A 8 5.23 -2.59 -13.42
CA GLY A 8 3.82 -2.96 -13.28
C GLY A 8 3.26 -2.57 -11.92
N PRO A 9 1.98 -2.91 -11.65
CA PRO A 9 1.33 -2.63 -10.39
C PRO A 9 2.11 -3.23 -9.21
N LEU A 10 2.23 -2.47 -8.12
CA LEU A 10 2.91 -2.92 -6.90
C LEU A 10 2.00 -3.76 -5.99
N HIS A 11 0.69 -3.53 -6.08
CA HIS A 11 -0.32 -4.23 -5.29
C HIS A 11 -1.59 -4.45 -6.11
N ASP A 12 -2.32 -5.52 -5.78
CA ASP A 12 -3.68 -5.72 -6.26
C ASP A 12 -4.64 -4.95 -5.36
N GLN A 13 -5.28 -3.91 -5.90
CA GLN A 13 -6.23 -3.07 -5.18
C GLN A 13 -7.43 -3.83 -4.62
N THR A 14 -7.88 -4.88 -5.31
CA THR A 14 -8.99 -5.71 -4.84
C THR A 14 -8.59 -6.45 -3.58
N PHE A 15 -7.39 -7.06 -3.60
CA PHE A 15 -6.85 -7.77 -2.45
C PHE A 15 -6.66 -6.85 -1.24
N VAL A 16 -6.11 -5.64 -1.44
CA VAL A 16 -5.88 -4.68 -0.35
C VAL A 16 -7.21 -4.26 0.29
N ARG A 17 -8.24 -4.00 -0.53
CA ARG A 17 -9.58 -3.66 -0.04
C ARG A 17 -10.21 -4.80 0.75
N GLU A 18 -10.19 -6.01 0.20
CA GLU A 18 -10.73 -7.18 0.90
C GLU A 18 -10.00 -7.45 2.22
N LEU A 19 -8.68 -7.24 2.26
CA LEU A 19 -7.90 -7.37 3.48
C LEU A 19 -8.32 -6.34 4.54
N LEU A 20 -8.52 -5.08 4.14
CA LEU A 20 -9.02 -4.02 5.02
C LEU A 20 -10.39 -4.36 5.62
N ASP A 21 -11.31 -4.90 4.80
CA ASP A 21 -12.65 -5.25 5.25
C ASP A 21 -12.64 -6.39 6.29
N ASN A 22 -11.68 -7.31 6.18
CA ASN A 22 -11.62 -8.51 7.02
C ASN A 22 -10.71 -8.39 8.25
N ILE A 23 -9.84 -7.38 8.30
CA ILE A 23 -8.77 -7.27 9.29
C ILE A 23 -9.23 -7.27 10.76
N GLU A 24 -10.43 -6.74 11.00
CA GLU A 24 -11.02 -6.68 12.34
C GLU A 24 -11.36 -8.07 12.89
N THR A 25 -11.61 -9.04 12.02
CA THR A 25 -11.92 -10.43 12.43
C THR A 25 -10.67 -11.24 12.76
N MET A 26 -9.48 -10.80 12.32
CA MET A 26 -8.22 -11.53 12.49
C MET A 26 -7.68 -11.39 13.92
N LYS A 27 -6.83 -12.30 14.40
CA LYS A 27 -6.15 -12.16 15.70
C LYS A 27 -4.73 -11.62 15.50
N LEU A 28 -4.60 -10.29 15.43
CA LEU A 28 -3.33 -9.60 15.19
C LEU A 28 -3.01 -8.63 16.35
N GLY A 29 -1.77 -8.66 16.84
CA GLY A 29 -1.33 -7.77 17.92
C GLY A 29 -1.13 -6.30 17.51
N THR A 30 -1.13 -6.00 16.20
CA THR A 30 -0.88 -4.63 15.68
C THR A 30 -1.93 -4.15 14.68
N LYS A 31 -3.20 -4.58 14.82
CA LYS A 31 -4.31 -4.22 13.90
C LYS A 31 -4.38 -2.73 13.60
N LYS A 32 -4.42 -1.88 14.64
CA LYS A 32 -4.58 -0.43 14.46
C LYS A 32 -3.51 0.17 13.54
N ARG A 33 -2.27 -0.29 13.68
CA ARG A 33 -1.16 0.12 12.80
C ARG A 33 -1.35 -0.42 11.39
N LEU A 34 -1.74 -1.69 11.25
CA LEU A 34 -1.93 -2.34 9.96
C LEU A 34 -3.07 -1.68 9.16
N ILE A 35 -4.19 -1.34 9.81
CA ILE A 35 -5.30 -0.58 9.21
C ILE A 35 -4.78 0.74 8.66
N GLY A 36 -4.08 1.54 9.48
CA GLY A 36 -3.54 2.83 9.03
C GLY A 36 -2.61 2.72 7.82
N VAL A 37 -1.75 1.70 7.79
CA VAL A 37 -0.85 1.47 6.64
C VAL A 37 -1.63 1.03 5.41
N LEU A 38 -2.55 0.06 5.54
CA LEU A 38 -3.32 -0.46 4.41
C LEU A 38 -4.28 0.60 3.84
N SER A 39 -4.81 1.50 4.66
CA SER A 39 -5.59 2.64 4.16
C SER A 39 -4.76 3.54 3.25
N VAL A 40 -3.50 3.83 3.62
CA VAL A 40 -2.59 4.62 2.75
C VAL A 40 -2.31 3.88 1.45
N VAL A 41 -2.04 2.56 1.50
CA VAL A 41 -1.79 1.75 0.28
C VAL A 41 -3.04 1.70 -0.62
N ASN A 42 -4.24 1.60 -0.04
CA ASN A 42 -5.50 1.57 -0.79
C ASN A 42 -5.82 2.92 -1.49
N GLU A 43 -5.33 4.04 -0.96
CA GLU A 43 -5.50 5.38 -1.54
C GLU A 43 -4.33 5.78 -2.47
N GLU A 44 -3.25 4.99 -2.52
CA GLU A 44 -2.07 5.26 -3.33
C GLU A 44 -2.37 5.16 -4.84
N LEU A 45 -1.72 6.02 -5.62
CA LEU A 45 -1.83 5.99 -7.09
C LEU A 45 -0.99 4.84 -7.67
N ASP A 46 -1.58 4.09 -8.60
CA ASP A 46 -0.87 3.03 -9.33
C ASP A 46 0.04 3.60 -10.43
N THR A 47 1.12 4.26 -10.01
CA THR A 47 2.17 4.80 -10.87
C THR A 47 3.54 4.48 -10.29
N PRO A 48 4.55 4.20 -11.13
CA PRO A 48 5.90 4.01 -10.63
C PRO A 48 6.48 5.33 -10.10
N LEU A 49 7.25 5.20 -9.01
CA LEU A 49 8.01 6.29 -8.37
C LEU A 49 7.11 7.41 -7.80
N TYR A 50 7.74 8.32 -7.06
CA TYR A 50 7.06 9.43 -6.41
C TYR A 50 8.02 10.59 -6.18
N TYR A 51 7.47 11.79 -5.95
CA TYR A 51 8.21 12.95 -5.49
C TYR A 51 8.09 13.06 -3.97
N VAL A 52 9.13 13.60 -3.32
CA VAL A 52 9.11 13.88 -1.88
C VAL A 52 9.06 15.38 -1.67
N LEU A 53 8.08 15.84 -0.89
CA LEU A 53 7.79 17.27 -0.68
C LEU A 53 8.94 18.07 -0.05
N ASP A 54 9.75 17.45 0.81
CA ASP A 54 10.89 18.09 1.46
C ASP A 54 12.10 18.30 0.52
N ARG A 55 12.04 17.71 -0.68
CA ARG A 55 13.07 17.80 -1.73
C ARG A 55 12.58 18.50 -3.00
N LEU A 56 11.38 19.09 -2.94
CA LEU A 56 10.82 19.99 -3.95
C LEU A 56 11.25 21.43 -3.63
#